data_AF-A0A1F4HD06-F1
#
_entry.id   AF-A0A1F4HD06-F1
#
_cell.length_a   1.000
_cell.length_b   1.000
_cell.length_c   1.000
_cell.angle_alpha   90.00
_cell.angle_beta   90.00
_cell.angle_gamma   90.00
#
_symmetry.space_group_name_H-M   'P 1'
#
loop_
_entity.id
_entity.type
_entity.pdbx_description
1 polymer ?
#
loop_
_entity_poly.entity_id
_entity_poly.type
_entity_poly.pdbx_seq_one_letter_code
_entity_poly.pdbx_strand_id
1 'polypeptide(L)'
;YFRSCIARERQLAQLLGHHHLEECYESAGTLWDNAQPLPKWTRDWRACGPLMTEYGISVTYGRGPDQSGFSFASMGAITVHFADHPTRDRAVMYGIVKALILQLEHDKGTPPA
;
A
#
# COMPACT_ATOMS: atom_id res chain seq x y z
N TYR A 1 4.75 10.67 -7.11
CA TYR A 1 4.97 9.27 -6.69
C TYR A 1 5.46 9.12 -5.24
N PHE A 2 6.64 9.62 -4.86
CA PHE A 2 7.16 9.40 -3.50
C PHE A 2 6.25 9.94 -2.38
N ARG A 3 5.73 11.17 -2.52
CA ARG A 3 4.78 11.77 -1.55
C ARG A 3 3.48 10.98 -1.43
N SER A 4 2.98 10.40 -2.53
CA SER A 4 1.77 9.57 -2.50
C SER A 4 2.01 8.25 -1.78
N CYS A 5 3.20 7.67 -1.89
CA CYS A 5 3.59 6.50 -1.08
C CYS A 5 3.52 6.80 0.42
N ILE A 6 4.18 7.88 0.87
CA ILE A 6 4.19 8.25 2.30
C ILE A 6 2.79 8.56 2.82
N ALA A 7 1.98 9.28 2.03
CA ALA A 7 0.59 9.56 2.40
C ALA A 7 -0.24 8.28 2.61
N ARG A 8 -0.08 7.28 1.73
CA ARG A 8 -0.77 5.99 1.89
C ARG A 8 -0.22 5.16 3.04
N GLU A 9 1.09 5.13 3.24
CA GLU A 9 1.69 4.45 4.40
C GLU A 9 1.21 5.07 5.73
N ARG A 10 1.07 6.40 5.79
CA ARG A 10 0.52 7.10 6.96
C ARG A 10 -0.92 6.73 7.21
N GLN A 11 -1.75 6.74 6.16
CA GLN A 11 -3.15 6.32 6.25
C GLN A 11 -3.28 4.87 6.72
N LEU A 12 -2.49 3.95 6.14
CA LEU A 12 -2.47 2.56 6.59
C LEU A 12 -2.06 2.45 8.06
N ALA A 13 -1.01 3.14 8.48
CA ALA A 13 -0.55 3.12 9.86
C ALA A 13 -1.65 3.56 10.85
N GLN A 14 -2.40 4.62 10.52
CA GLN A 14 -3.55 5.07 11.33
C GLN A 14 -4.65 4.01 11.41
N LEU A 15 -4.92 3.32 10.30
CA LEU A 15 -5.93 2.26 10.26
C LEU A 15 -5.51 1.04 11.10
N LEU A 16 -4.21 0.75 11.15
CA LEU A 16 -3.60 -0.30 11.99
C LEU A 16 -3.42 0.09 13.47
N GLY A 17 -3.79 1.31 13.87
CA GLY A 17 -3.76 1.76 15.28
C GLY A 17 -2.51 2.54 15.68
N HIS A 18 -1.67 2.95 14.74
CA HIS A 18 -0.56 3.87 15.02
C HIS A 18 -1.06 5.32 15.01
N HIS A 19 -1.10 5.94 16.19
CA HIS A 19 -1.72 7.26 16.36
C HIS A 19 -0.71 8.42 16.42
N HIS A 20 0.54 8.17 16.81
CA HIS A 20 1.55 9.21 17.00
C HIS A 20 2.55 9.24 15.85
N LEU A 21 2.03 9.55 14.66
CA LEU A 21 2.81 9.48 13.42
C LEU A 21 3.62 10.76 13.17
N GLU A 22 4.93 10.63 13.24
CA GLU A 22 5.88 11.70 12.92
C GLU A 22 6.66 11.38 11.64
N GLU A 23 7.01 12.42 10.87
CA GLU A 23 7.92 12.32 9.74
C GLU A 23 9.21 13.06 10.11
N CYS A 24 10.23 12.32 10.54
CA CYS A 24 11.52 12.93 10.91
C CYS A 24 12.20 13.52 9.68
N TYR A 25 12.55 14.80 9.73
CA TYR A 25 13.21 15.55 8.65
C TYR A 25 14.54 14.93 8.20
N GLU A 26 15.25 14.27 9.11
CA GLU A 26 16.57 13.65 8.87
C GLU A 26 16.48 12.27 8.18
N SER A 27 15.28 11.68 8.09
CA SER A 27 15.02 10.40 7.42
C SER A 27 13.82 10.54 6.48
N ALA A 28 14.02 11.27 5.38
CA ALA A 28 12.99 11.58 4.41
C ALA A 28 12.18 10.33 4.01
N GLY A 29 10.88 10.38 4.29
CA GLY A 29 9.94 9.30 4.00
C GLY A 29 10.10 8.06 4.86
N THR A 30 10.58 8.15 6.10
CA THR A 30 10.30 7.13 7.13
C THR A 30 9.27 7.70 8.09
N LEU A 31 8.17 6.98 8.30
CA LEU A 31 7.20 7.31 9.34
C LEU A 31 7.68 6.73 10.65
N TRP A 32 7.41 7.42 11.74
CA TRP A 32 7.77 7.00 13.10
C TRP A 32 6.52 6.97 13.96
N ASP A 33 6.45 6.01 14.87
CA ASP A 33 5.44 5.94 15.92
C ASP A 33 6.16 5.79 17.27
N ASN A 34 6.01 6.77 18.16
CA ASN A 34 6.68 6.81 19.47
C ASN A 34 8.19 6.48 19.40
N ALA A 35 8.93 7.17 18.52
CA ALA A 35 10.36 6.98 18.28
C ALA A 35 10.76 5.58 17.73
N GLN A 36 9.81 4.79 17.22
CA GLN A 36 10.08 3.57 16.47
C GLN A 36 9.81 3.78 14.98
N PRO A 37 10.73 3.40 14.07
CA PRO A 37 10.50 3.53 12.64
C PRO A 37 9.45 2.52 12.18
N LEU A 38 8.43 3.00 11.47
CA LEU A 38 7.41 2.16 10.89
C LEU A 38 7.88 1.50 9.59
N PRO A 39 7.30 0.34 9.23
CA PRO A 39 7.61 -0.34 7.98
C PRO A 39 7.27 0.50 6.75
N LYS A 40 8.10 0.40 5.71
CA LYS A 40 7.88 1.11 4.44
C LYS A 40 7.03 0.26 3.49
N TRP A 41 5.76 0.05 3.79
CA TRP A 41 4.91 -0.95 3.10
C TRP A 41 4.78 -0.77 1.59
N THR A 42 4.93 0.45 1.05
CA THR A 42 4.90 0.66 -0.41
C THR A 42 6.27 0.51 -1.08
N ARG A 43 7.32 0.31 -0.27
CA ARG A 43 8.72 0.41 -0.70
C ARG A 43 9.63 -0.73 -0.27
N ASP A 44 9.20 -1.58 0.65
CA ASP A 44 9.95 -2.75 1.11
C ASP A 44 9.04 -3.99 1.07
N TRP A 45 9.44 -4.98 0.28
CA TRP A 45 8.70 -6.24 0.17
C TRP A 45 8.66 -7.03 1.49
N ARG A 46 9.68 -6.91 2.34
CA ARG A 46 9.67 -7.56 3.66
C ARG A 46 8.57 -7.01 4.56
N ALA A 47 8.23 -5.74 4.39
CA ALA A 47 7.10 -5.10 5.07
C ALA A 47 5.77 -5.39 4.36
N CYS A 48 5.74 -5.34 3.02
CA CYS A 48 4.52 -5.45 2.24
C CYS A 48 3.97 -6.88 2.16
N GLY A 49 4.84 -7.87 1.93
CA GLY A 49 4.46 -9.26 1.68
C GLY A 49 3.55 -9.86 2.76
N PRO A 50 3.86 -9.71 4.06
CA PRO A 50 3.00 -10.20 5.14
C PRO A 50 1.56 -9.67 5.10
N LEU A 51 1.33 -8.43 4.62
CA LEU A 51 -0.01 -7.86 4.51
C LEU A 51 -0.90 -8.68 3.56
N MET A 52 -0.31 -9.27 2.52
CA MET A 52 -1.08 -10.06 1.56
C MET A 52 -1.66 -11.32 2.20
N THR A 53 -0.83 -12.02 2.98
CA THR A 53 -1.22 -13.26 3.63
C THR A 53 -2.11 -13.02 4.85
N GLU A 54 -1.86 -11.95 5.60
CA GLU A 54 -2.63 -11.62 6.80
C GLU A 54 -4.05 -11.15 6.47
N TYR A 55 -4.21 -10.35 5.41
CA TYR A 55 -5.52 -9.76 5.04
C TYR A 55 -6.16 -10.40 3.80
N GLY A 56 -5.56 -11.46 3.25
CA GLY A 56 -6.12 -12.20 2.11
C GLY A 56 -6.10 -11.43 0.78
N ILE A 57 -5.12 -10.54 0.57
CA ILE A 57 -5.06 -9.68 -0.61
C ILE A 57 -4.53 -10.46 -1.81
N SER A 58 -5.39 -10.67 -2.80
CA SER A 58 -5.03 -11.31 -4.07
C SER A 58 -4.46 -10.29 -5.06
N VAL A 59 -3.40 -10.66 -5.77
CA VAL A 59 -2.81 -9.87 -6.87
C VAL A 59 -3.02 -10.60 -8.19
N THR A 60 -3.69 -9.94 -9.14
CA THR A 60 -3.90 -10.46 -10.49
C THR A 60 -3.23 -9.55 -11.51
N TYR A 61 -2.57 -10.13 -12.51
CA TYR A 61 -1.84 -9.38 -13.53
C TYR A 61 -2.62 -9.39 -14.84
N GLY A 62 -2.81 -8.20 -15.42
CA GLY A 62 -3.58 -8.02 -16.64
C GLY A 62 -2.78 -7.35 -17.76
N ARG A 63 -3.33 -7.43 -18.97
CA ARG A 63 -2.77 -6.83 -20.19
C ARG A 63 -3.73 -5.79 -20.74
N GLY A 64 -3.18 -4.68 -21.20
CA GLY A 64 -3.94 -3.66 -21.93
C GLY A 64 -4.13 -4.08 -23.38
N PRO A 65 -5.07 -3.45 -24.11
CA PRO A 65 -5.15 -3.61 -25.55
C PRO A 65 -3.80 -3.24 -26.17
N ASP A 66 -3.32 -4.07 -27.07
CA ASP A 66 -2.07 -3.90 -27.84
C ASP A 66 -0.74 -4.03 -27.07
N GLN A 67 -0.73 -4.59 -25.86
CA GLN A 67 0.52 -4.88 -25.13
C GLN A 67 0.87 -6.37 -25.11
N SER A 68 2.13 -6.69 -25.46
CA SER A 68 2.66 -8.06 -25.42
C SER A 68 2.91 -8.58 -24.00
N GLY A 69 3.03 -7.68 -23.02
CA GLY A 69 3.26 -8.01 -21.61
C GLY A 69 2.16 -7.50 -20.68
N PHE A 70 2.26 -7.90 -19.39
CA PHE A 70 1.41 -7.33 -18.35
C PHE A 70 1.64 -5.83 -18.23
N SER A 71 0.55 -5.07 -18.16
CA SER A 71 0.55 -3.60 -18.12
C SER A 71 -0.06 -3.05 -16.83
N PHE A 72 -0.77 -3.88 -16.08
CA PHE A 72 -1.36 -3.51 -14.79
C PHE A 72 -1.43 -4.70 -13.82
N ALA A 73 -1.62 -4.38 -12.55
CA ALA A 73 -2.03 -5.32 -11.52
C ALA A 73 -3.35 -4.86 -10.89
N SER A 74 -4.18 -5.83 -10.49
CA SER A 74 -5.43 -5.60 -9.78
C SER A 74 -5.45 -6.35 -8.44
N MET A 75 -5.99 -5.68 -7.42
CA MET A 75 -6.16 -6.18 -6.06
C MET A 75 -7.56 -5.78 -5.58
N GLY A 76 -8.53 -6.68 -5.74
CA GLY A 76 -9.94 -6.37 -5.54
C GLY A 76 -10.41 -5.24 -6.47
N ALA A 77 -10.95 -4.17 -5.89
CA ALA A 77 -11.39 -2.98 -6.62
C ALA A 77 -10.26 -2.03 -7.06
N ILE A 78 -9.02 -2.29 -6.64
CA ILE A 78 -7.88 -1.43 -6.96
C ILE A 78 -7.16 -1.96 -8.19
N THR A 79 -7.06 -1.12 -9.22
CA THR A 79 -6.18 -1.35 -10.37
C THR A 79 -5.04 -0.32 -10.35
N VAL A 80 -3.82 -0.79 -10.60
CA VAL A 80 -2.62 0.03 -10.73
C VAL A 80 -1.93 -0.26 -12.06
N HIS A 81 -1.70 0.78 -12.87
CA HIS A 81 -0.98 0.64 -14.13
C HIS A 81 0.52 0.76 -13.89
N PHE A 82 1.30 -0.13 -14.51
CA PHE A 82 2.75 -0.15 -14.29
C PHE A 82 3.46 1.09 -14.82
N ALA A 83 2.86 1.77 -15.82
CA ALA A 83 3.41 3.00 -16.39
C ALA A 83 3.42 4.19 -15.41
N ASP A 84 2.55 4.17 -14.38
CA ASP A 84 2.44 5.27 -13.41
C ASP A 84 3.46 5.16 -12.26
N HIS A 85 4.32 4.13 -12.30
CA HIS A 85 5.21 3.76 -11.20
C HIS A 85 6.65 3.58 -11.68
N PRO A 86 7.66 3.85 -10.83
CA PRO A 86 9.06 3.69 -11.21
C PRO A 86 9.45 2.25 -11.56
N THR A 87 8.80 1.26 -10.93
CA THR A 87 8.99 -0.17 -11.20
C THR A 87 7.67 -0.91 -11.03
N ARG A 88 7.57 -2.12 -11.58
CA ARG A 88 6.41 -3.01 -11.39
C ARG A 88 6.21 -3.35 -9.91
N ASP A 89 7.28 -3.67 -9.19
CA ASP A 89 7.24 -3.93 -7.74
C ASP A 89 6.66 -2.76 -6.95
N ARG A 90 7.06 -1.53 -7.31
CA ARG A 90 6.55 -0.29 -6.72
C ARG A 90 5.07 -0.07 -7.02
N ALA A 91 4.57 -0.51 -8.18
CA ALA A 91 3.14 -0.53 -8.48
C ALA A 91 2.41 -1.55 -7.61
N VAL A 92 2.93 -2.77 -7.54
CA VAL A 92 2.29 -3.87 -6.80
C VAL A 92 2.20 -3.56 -5.32
N MET A 93 3.31 -3.19 -4.66
CA MET A 93 3.30 -2.82 -3.24
C MET A 93 2.36 -1.64 -2.95
N TYR A 94 2.31 -0.65 -3.84
CA TYR A 94 1.38 0.47 -3.70
C TYR A 94 -0.08 0.05 -3.85
N GLY A 95 -0.39 -0.84 -4.80
CA GLY A 95 -1.72 -1.40 -4.99
C GLY A 95 -2.20 -2.24 -3.81
N ILE A 96 -1.31 -3.05 -3.21
CA ILE A 96 -1.60 -3.84 -2.00
C ILE A 96 -1.99 -2.93 -0.85
N VAL A 97 -1.18 -1.89 -0.59
CA VAL A 97 -1.47 -0.92 0.48
C VAL A 97 -2.81 -0.20 0.23
N LYS A 98 -3.10 0.21 -1.00
CA LYS A 98 -4.40 0.82 -1.33
C LYS A 98 -5.58 -0.12 -1.13
N ALA A 99 -5.44 -1.39 -1.52
CA ALA A 99 -6.49 -2.39 -1.36
C ALA A 99 -6.76 -2.66 0.12
N LEU A 100 -5.70 -2.79 0.93
CA LEU A 100 -5.83 -2.97 2.37
C LEU A 100 -6.51 -1.78 3.04
N ILE A 101 -6.09 -0.56 2.71
CA ILE A 101 -6.72 0.67 3.22
C ILE A 101 -8.23 0.64 2.95
N LEU A 102 -8.63 0.34 1.70
CA LEU A 102 -10.04 0.28 1.31
C LEU A 102 -10.80 -0.78 2.12
N GLN A 103 -10.22 -1.96 2.32
CA GLN A 103 -10.80 -3.03 3.12
C GLN A 103 -10.99 -2.60 4.59
N LEU A 104 -9.95 -2.06 5.23
CA LEU A 104 -10.00 -1.61 6.63
C LEU A 104 -10.97 -0.44 6.84
N GLU A 105 -11.10 0.45 5.86
CA GLU A 105 -12.07 1.55 5.89
C GLU A 105 -13.52 1.05 5.81
N HIS A 106 -13.78 0.02 4.99
CA HIS A 106 -15.09 -0.62 4.91
C HIS A 106 -15.44 -1.39 6.18
N ASP A 107 -14.47 -2.10 6.76
CA ASP A 107 -14.67 -2.87 8.00
C ASP A 107 -14.95 -1.96 9.20
N LYS A 108 -14.28 -0.79 9.30
CA LYS A 108 -14.58 0.22 10.33
C LYS A 108 -15.98 0.84 10.22
N GLY A 109 -16.58 0.80 9.03
CA GLY A 109 -17.90 1.37 8.75
C GLY A 109 -19.08 0.41 8.97
N THR A 110 -18.81 -0.87 9.24
CA THR A 110 -19.86 -1.87 9.45
C THR A 110 -20.25 -1.91 10.93
N PRO A 111 -21.46 -1.46 11.33
CA PRO A 111 -21.92 -1.66 12.70
C PRO A 111 -22.02 -3.17 12.97
N PRO A 112 -21.71 -3.64 14.20
CA PRO A 112 -21.81 -5.05 14.53
C PRO A 112 -23.25 -5.54 14.30
N ALA A 113 -23.37 -6.66 13.59
CA ALA A 113 -24.64 -7.35 13.33
C ALA A 113 -25.23 -7.98 14.59
#